data_AF-A0A8T5L667-F1
#
_entry.id   AF-A0A8T5L667-F1
#
_cell.length_a   1.000
_cell.length_b   1.000
_cell.length_c   1.000
_cell.angle_alpha   90.00
_cell.angle_beta   90.00
_cell.angle_gamma   90.00
#
_symmetry.space_group_name_H-M   'P 1'
#
loop_
_entity.id
_entity.type
_entity.pdbx_description
1 polymer ?
#
loop_
_entity_poly.entity_id
_entity_poly.type
_entity_poly.pdbx_seq_one_letter_code
_entity_poly.pdbx_strand_id
1 'polypeptide(L)'
;MSIRLTYKYVKKQIEFYEKKLHSKKYKNAKIKLEVECWNNHIYMISWDKFKQGRRCPECAKIKKRNYFNFDLEYIKNTTKKLEPNYICKAEEYKNARTKIPFDCDRDHEFWMTWGSFWSGSRCPICRYINKKGKNNPNWRGGAEVAWHDTYALQIDWIEKVRRNPENKDYLQVKCTNSNCRKWFNPTRKEVQNRIRALNGEFTEGAELRFYCSDECKQSCSVYRKILYPEGYKIEYRNSNIQKEWSDLVKQRDEYQCIKCNSGENPEAHHINGINENIYLAWDLDAGITLCKDCHKEVHKELGCRRIDLRRDNLCPQ
;
A
#
# COMPACT_ATOMS: atom_id res chain seq x y z
N MET A 1 26.62 -2.91 -27.79
CA MET A 1 26.91 -3.54 -29.09
C MET A 1 25.63 -3.64 -29.91
N SER A 2 25.58 -3.04 -31.09
CA SER A 2 24.41 -3.15 -31.99
C SER A 2 24.38 -4.53 -32.64
N ILE A 3 23.44 -5.39 -32.24
CA ILE A 3 23.22 -6.70 -32.87
C ILE A 3 22.94 -6.48 -34.37
N ARG A 4 23.82 -7.01 -35.25
CA ARG A 4 23.58 -6.98 -36.70
C ARG A 4 22.45 -7.94 -37.03
N LEU A 5 21.32 -7.40 -37.47
CA LEU A 5 20.16 -8.19 -37.87
C LEU A 5 20.47 -8.98 -39.14
N THR A 6 20.09 -10.26 -39.15
CA THR A 6 20.28 -11.14 -40.31
C THR A 6 19.13 -10.99 -41.31
N TYR A 7 19.40 -11.25 -42.58
CA TYR A 7 18.35 -11.28 -43.62
C TYR A 7 17.23 -12.25 -43.27
N LYS A 8 17.56 -13.44 -42.75
CA LYS A 8 16.58 -14.46 -42.33
C LYS A 8 15.61 -13.93 -41.26
N TYR A 9 16.13 -13.17 -40.30
CA TYR A 9 15.31 -12.55 -39.26
C TYR A 9 14.39 -11.45 -39.84
N VAL A 10 14.96 -10.53 -40.63
CA VAL A 10 14.19 -9.43 -41.24
C VAL A 10 13.10 -9.97 -42.16
N LYS A 11 13.39 -10.99 -42.97
CA LYS A 11 12.42 -11.67 -43.83
C LYS A 11 11.26 -12.25 -43.04
N LYS A 12 11.55 -13.07 -42.01
CA LYS A 12 10.52 -13.68 -41.16
C LYS A 12 9.59 -12.64 -40.52
N GLN A 13 10.15 -11.50 -40.08
CA GLN A 13 9.35 -10.44 -39.46
C GLN A 13 8.51 -9.67 -40.47
N ILE A 14 9.03 -9.37 -41.67
CA ILE A 14 8.24 -8.68 -42.70
C ILE A 14 7.09 -9.55 -43.16
N GLU A 15 7.35 -10.82 -43.47
CA GLU A 15 6.34 -11.77 -43.96
C GLU A 15 5.30 -12.19 -42.88
N PHE A 16 5.55 -11.84 -41.61
CA PHE A 16 4.53 -11.98 -40.55
C PHE A 16 3.47 -10.87 -40.62
N TYR A 17 3.88 -9.63 -40.91
CA TYR A 17 2.96 -8.47 -40.94
C TYR A 17 2.45 -8.14 -42.34
N GLU A 18 3.18 -8.53 -43.38
CA GLU A 18 2.90 -8.26 -44.79
C GLU A 18 2.94 -9.56 -45.58
N LYS A 19 2.42 -9.55 -46.80
CA LYS A 19 2.25 -10.76 -47.62
C LYS A 19 3.59 -11.37 -48.05
N LYS A 20 4.54 -10.54 -48.50
CA LYS A 20 5.82 -11.04 -49.04
C LYS A 20 6.94 -10.01 -49.03
N LEU A 21 8.18 -10.46 -48.75
CA LEU A 21 9.40 -9.68 -48.99
C LEU A 21 10.01 -10.08 -50.35
N HIS A 22 10.09 -9.16 -51.31
CA HIS A 22 10.66 -9.41 -52.64
C HIS A 22 12.17 -9.20 -52.69
N SER A 23 12.69 -8.30 -51.86
CA SER A 23 14.14 -8.07 -51.75
C SER A 23 14.89 -9.31 -51.27
N LYS A 24 15.86 -9.78 -52.06
CA LYS A 24 16.64 -11.01 -51.79
C LYS A 24 17.81 -10.83 -50.82
N LYS A 25 18.17 -9.59 -50.47
CA LYS A 25 19.32 -9.26 -49.61
C LYS A 25 18.96 -8.14 -48.64
N TYR A 26 19.51 -8.20 -47.43
CA TYR A 26 19.43 -7.13 -46.43
C TYR A 26 20.85 -6.68 -46.07
N LYS A 27 21.14 -5.38 -46.27
CA LYS A 27 22.45 -4.79 -46.01
C LYS A 27 22.50 -4.04 -44.68
N ASN A 28 21.53 -3.15 -44.41
CA ASN A 28 21.39 -2.43 -43.15
C ASN A 28 19.97 -1.87 -42.97
N ALA A 29 19.68 -1.32 -41.79
CA ALA A 29 18.32 -0.91 -41.41
C ALA A 29 17.76 0.28 -42.19
N LYS A 30 18.63 1.09 -42.81
CA LYS A 30 18.25 2.32 -43.54
C LYS A 30 18.01 2.08 -45.03
N ILE A 31 18.58 1.01 -45.59
CA ILE A 31 18.36 0.64 -46.99
C ILE A 31 16.93 0.13 -47.15
N LYS A 32 16.23 0.64 -48.17
CA LYS A 32 14.85 0.27 -48.46
C LYS A 32 14.77 -1.17 -48.98
N LEU A 33 13.71 -1.85 -48.57
CA LEU A 33 13.32 -3.18 -49.01
C LEU A 33 12.00 -3.07 -49.76
N GLU A 34 11.85 -3.89 -50.78
CA GLU A 34 10.63 -4.05 -51.56
C GLU A 34 9.71 -5.10 -50.93
N VAL A 35 8.51 -4.68 -50.55
CA VAL A 35 7.54 -5.46 -49.79
C VAL A 35 6.18 -5.40 -50.47
N GLU A 36 5.47 -6.52 -50.47
CA GLU A 36 4.09 -6.64 -50.93
C GLU A 36 3.16 -6.79 -49.71
N CYS A 37 2.15 -5.92 -49.61
CA CYS A 37 1.14 -6.01 -48.56
C CYS A 37 0.00 -6.97 -48.92
N TRP A 38 -0.87 -7.27 -47.95
CA TRP A 38 -2.03 -8.15 -48.15
C TRP A 38 -3.09 -7.63 -49.13
N ASN A 39 -3.13 -6.31 -49.36
CA ASN A 39 -3.95 -5.70 -50.41
C ASN A 39 -3.23 -5.66 -51.76
N ASN A 40 -2.18 -6.47 -51.94
CA ASN A 40 -1.40 -6.63 -53.18
C ASN A 40 -0.65 -5.37 -53.66
N HIS A 41 -0.53 -4.31 -52.86
CA HIS A 41 0.34 -3.19 -53.19
C HIS A 41 1.80 -3.51 -52.93
N ILE A 42 2.67 -3.18 -53.88
CA ILE A 42 4.13 -3.26 -53.76
C ILE A 42 4.66 -1.88 -53.36
N TYR A 43 5.50 -1.81 -52.33
CA TYR A 43 6.05 -0.56 -51.84
C TYR A 43 7.44 -0.73 -51.21
N MET A 44 8.18 0.37 -51.17
CA MET A 44 9.54 0.42 -50.65
C MET A 44 9.56 0.95 -49.21
N ILE A 45 10.15 0.21 -48.28
CA ILE A 45 10.27 0.62 -46.88
C ILE A 45 11.59 0.17 -46.26
N SER A 46 12.23 1.03 -45.47
CA SER A 46 13.41 0.67 -44.69
C SER A 46 13.02 -0.06 -43.40
N TRP A 47 13.90 -0.94 -42.92
CA TRP A 47 13.61 -1.77 -41.74
C TRP A 47 13.37 -0.95 -40.46
N ASP A 48 14.09 0.17 -40.27
CA ASP A 48 13.88 1.06 -39.13
C ASP A 48 12.45 1.63 -39.09
N LYS A 49 11.92 2.05 -40.24
CA LYS A 49 10.55 2.56 -40.37
C LYS A 49 9.51 1.46 -40.25
N PHE A 50 9.80 0.29 -40.78
CA PHE A 50 8.93 -0.89 -40.63
C PHE A 50 8.80 -1.29 -39.15
N LYS A 51 9.91 -1.31 -38.40
CA LYS A 51 9.92 -1.58 -36.96
C LYS A 51 9.14 -0.53 -36.16
N GLN A 52 9.12 0.73 -36.61
CA GLN A 52 8.32 1.82 -36.03
C GLN A 52 6.81 1.73 -36.38
N GLY A 53 6.35 0.64 -36.99
CA GLY A 53 4.94 0.42 -37.29
C GLY A 53 4.44 1.07 -38.59
N ARG A 54 5.32 1.69 -39.40
CA ARG A 54 4.92 2.14 -40.75
C ARG A 54 4.68 0.94 -41.66
N ARG A 55 3.62 1.02 -42.45
CA ARG A 55 3.11 -0.04 -43.34
C ARG A 55 2.79 0.56 -44.72
N CYS A 56 2.14 -0.20 -45.59
CA CYS A 56 1.80 0.23 -46.94
C CYS A 56 1.12 1.62 -46.99
N PRO A 57 1.70 2.60 -47.72
CA PRO A 57 1.18 3.96 -47.80
C PRO A 57 -0.14 4.05 -48.58
N GLU A 58 -0.33 3.20 -49.59
CA GLU A 58 -1.60 3.14 -50.35
C GLU A 58 -2.74 2.62 -49.46
N CYS A 59 -2.50 1.56 -48.68
CA CYS A 59 -3.45 1.11 -47.66
C CYS A 59 -3.74 2.20 -46.61
N ALA A 60 -2.76 3.02 -46.25
CA ALA A 60 -2.97 4.13 -45.32
C ALA A 60 -3.82 5.25 -45.94
N LYS A 61 -3.68 5.54 -47.25
CA LYS A 61 -4.54 6.47 -47.99
C LYS A 61 -5.98 5.95 -48.13
N ILE A 62 -6.14 4.66 -48.42
CA ILE A 62 -7.45 3.99 -48.47
C ILE A 62 -8.13 4.03 -47.10
N LYS A 63 -7.40 3.75 -46.01
CA LYS A 63 -7.90 3.88 -44.63
C LYS A 63 -8.27 5.32 -44.24
N LYS A 64 -7.64 6.33 -44.84
CA LYS A 64 -8.03 7.75 -44.67
C LYS A 64 -9.30 8.13 -45.44
N ARG A 65 -9.57 7.50 -46.60
CA ARG A 65 -10.79 7.73 -47.40
C ARG A 65 -12.00 6.92 -46.86
N ASN A 66 -11.78 5.72 -46.34
CA ASN A 66 -12.84 4.84 -45.79
C ASN A 66 -13.17 5.11 -44.30
N TYR A 67 -12.68 6.21 -43.71
CA TYR A 67 -12.95 6.56 -42.31
C TYR A 67 -14.33 7.22 -42.11
N PHE A 68 -15.12 7.40 -43.18
CA PHE A 68 -16.42 8.06 -43.17
C PHE A 68 -17.46 7.30 -44.00
N ASN A 69 -17.98 6.21 -43.45
CA ASN A 69 -19.42 5.91 -43.42
C ASN A 69 -19.64 4.65 -42.56
N PHE A 70 -19.61 4.83 -41.25
CA PHE A 70 -20.38 3.93 -40.39
C PHE A 70 -21.80 4.48 -40.44
N ASP A 71 -22.70 3.81 -41.13
CA ASP A 71 -24.11 4.16 -41.03
C ASP A 71 -24.66 3.75 -39.65
N LEU A 72 -25.81 4.31 -39.29
CA LEU A 72 -26.43 4.07 -38.01
C LEU A 72 -26.80 2.59 -37.82
N GLU A 73 -27.14 1.89 -38.90
CA GLU A 73 -27.50 0.48 -38.89
C GLU A 73 -26.29 -0.39 -38.50
N TYR A 74 -25.13 -0.14 -39.09
CA TYR A 74 -23.88 -0.80 -38.72
C TYR A 74 -23.55 -0.59 -37.24
N ILE A 75 -23.72 0.63 -36.74
CA ILE A 75 -23.47 0.95 -35.33
C ILE A 75 -24.42 0.15 -34.42
N LYS A 76 -25.73 0.15 -34.70
CA LYS A 76 -26.73 -0.59 -33.91
C LYS A 76 -26.46 -2.10 -33.91
N ASN A 77 -26.23 -2.69 -35.08
CA ASN A 77 -25.95 -4.12 -35.23
C ASN A 77 -24.65 -4.52 -34.52
N THR A 78 -23.61 -3.69 -34.64
CA THR A 78 -22.33 -3.93 -33.99
C THR A 78 -22.44 -3.78 -32.47
N THR A 79 -23.15 -2.78 -31.95
CA THR A 79 -23.39 -2.62 -30.51
C THR A 79 -24.02 -3.88 -29.94
N LYS A 80 -25.09 -4.40 -30.57
CA LYS A 80 -25.76 -5.63 -30.15
C LYS A 80 -24.84 -6.87 -30.21
N LYS A 81 -23.94 -6.93 -31.19
CA LYS A 81 -22.97 -8.03 -31.32
C LYS A 81 -21.87 -7.99 -30.24
N LEU A 82 -21.37 -6.79 -29.91
CA LEU A 82 -20.30 -6.61 -28.92
C LEU A 82 -20.83 -6.70 -27.49
N GLU A 83 -22.02 -6.14 -27.24
CA GLU A 83 -22.64 -6.04 -25.93
C GLU A 83 -24.16 -6.25 -26.08
N PRO A 84 -24.65 -7.51 -26.01
CA PRO A 84 -26.05 -7.85 -26.27
C PRO A 84 -27.07 -7.09 -25.43
N ASN A 85 -26.66 -6.64 -24.24
CA ASN A 85 -27.50 -5.93 -23.26
C ASN A 85 -27.36 -4.40 -23.34
N TYR A 86 -26.66 -3.87 -24.35
CA TYR A 86 -26.57 -2.42 -24.59
C TYR A 86 -27.49 -2.02 -25.74
N ILE A 87 -28.14 -0.86 -25.59
CA ILE A 87 -29.07 -0.31 -26.58
C ILE A 87 -28.50 1.01 -27.11
N CYS A 88 -28.36 1.12 -28.44
CA CYS A 88 -27.99 2.37 -29.11
C CYS A 88 -29.27 3.17 -29.44
N LYS A 89 -29.45 4.33 -28.81
CA LYS A 89 -30.64 5.18 -28.95
C LYS A 89 -30.52 6.25 -30.05
N ALA A 90 -29.44 6.26 -30.82
CA ALA A 90 -29.32 7.26 -31.89
C ALA A 90 -30.39 7.05 -32.97
N GLU A 91 -30.96 8.17 -33.41
CA GLU A 91 -31.82 8.27 -34.61
C GLU A 91 -31.00 8.68 -35.84
N GLU A 92 -29.88 9.37 -35.64
CA GLU A 92 -28.97 9.81 -36.71
C GLU A 92 -27.51 9.70 -36.23
N TYR A 93 -26.59 9.33 -37.14
CA TYR A 93 -25.15 9.39 -36.89
C TYR A 93 -24.46 10.35 -37.87
N LYS A 94 -23.97 11.47 -37.33
CA LYS A 94 -23.42 12.58 -38.14
C LYS A 94 -21.96 12.39 -38.49
N ASN A 95 -21.11 12.06 -37.52
CA ASN A 95 -19.67 11.82 -37.72
C ASN A 95 -19.01 11.20 -36.47
N ALA A 96 -17.73 10.83 -36.60
CA ALA A 96 -16.94 10.17 -35.55
C ALA A 96 -16.72 10.99 -34.26
N ARG A 97 -16.93 12.31 -34.29
CA ARG A 97 -16.82 13.18 -33.11
C ARG A 97 -18.16 13.34 -32.37
N THR A 98 -19.27 13.06 -33.02
CA THR A 98 -20.60 13.13 -32.41
C THR A 98 -20.74 12.02 -31.37
N LYS A 99 -21.22 12.38 -30.17
CA LYS A 99 -21.57 11.41 -29.15
C LYS A 99 -22.91 10.77 -29.50
N ILE A 100 -23.02 9.48 -29.26
CA ILE A 100 -24.18 8.63 -29.48
C ILE A 100 -24.78 8.31 -28.11
N PRO A 101 -26.11 8.33 -27.95
CA PRO A 101 -26.77 7.92 -26.72
C PRO A 101 -26.85 6.40 -26.66
N PHE A 102 -26.49 5.85 -25.51
CA PHE A 102 -26.59 4.43 -25.21
C PHE A 102 -27.26 4.22 -23.86
N ASP A 103 -27.98 3.11 -23.75
CA ASP A 103 -28.38 2.53 -22.47
C ASP A 103 -27.56 1.27 -22.24
N CYS A 104 -27.05 1.08 -21.02
CA CYS A 104 -26.35 -0.15 -20.64
C CYS A 104 -27.27 -1.16 -19.96
N ASP A 105 -26.70 -2.33 -19.67
CA ASP A 105 -27.28 -3.46 -18.93
C ASP A 105 -27.77 -3.17 -17.49
N ARG A 106 -27.56 -1.94 -17.01
CA ARG A 106 -27.96 -1.48 -15.67
C ARG A 106 -28.82 -0.21 -15.76
N ASP A 107 -29.48 -0.01 -16.90
CA ASP A 107 -30.40 1.10 -17.17
C ASP A 107 -29.78 2.50 -16.98
N HIS A 108 -28.47 2.62 -17.20
CA HIS A 108 -27.83 3.93 -17.25
C HIS A 108 -27.86 4.47 -18.67
N GLU A 109 -28.46 5.65 -18.84
CA GLU A 109 -28.34 6.43 -20.06
C GLU A 109 -27.02 7.23 -20.06
N PHE A 110 -26.25 7.10 -21.14
CA PHE A 110 -24.98 7.82 -21.28
C PHE A 110 -24.62 8.13 -22.73
N TRP A 111 -23.74 9.12 -22.91
CA TRP A 111 -23.31 9.60 -24.22
C TRP A 111 -21.83 9.30 -24.47
N MET A 112 -21.52 8.68 -25.60
CA MET A 112 -20.14 8.31 -25.96
C MET A 112 -19.92 8.33 -27.47
N THR A 113 -18.71 8.65 -27.93
CA THR A 113 -18.39 8.57 -29.36
C THR A 113 -18.28 7.10 -29.80
N TRP A 114 -18.60 6.85 -31.08
CA TRP A 114 -18.46 5.49 -31.64
C TRP A 114 -17.04 4.95 -31.53
N GLY A 115 -16.03 5.79 -31.80
CA GLY A 115 -14.63 5.39 -31.70
C GLY A 115 -14.24 4.91 -30.29
N SER A 116 -14.75 5.54 -29.23
CA SER A 116 -14.51 5.12 -27.86
C SER A 116 -15.25 3.82 -27.50
N PHE A 117 -16.49 3.65 -27.98
CA PHE A 117 -17.24 2.39 -27.81
C PHE A 117 -16.49 1.23 -28.47
N TRP A 118 -16.10 1.42 -29.74
CA TRP A 118 -15.37 0.44 -30.53
C TRP A 118 -14.02 0.09 -29.92
N SER A 119 -13.32 1.06 -29.32
CA SER A 119 -12.04 0.82 -28.64
C SER A 119 -12.17 0.12 -27.28
N GLY A 120 -13.37 -0.32 -26.88
CA GLY A 120 -13.62 -1.06 -25.65
C GLY A 120 -14.10 -0.22 -24.47
N SER A 121 -14.36 1.07 -24.64
CA SER A 121 -15.00 1.86 -23.58
C SER A 121 -16.48 1.47 -23.47
N ARG A 122 -17.00 1.48 -22.24
CA ARG A 122 -18.38 1.12 -21.89
C ARG A 122 -18.99 2.19 -20.97
N CYS A 123 -20.15 1.89 -20.40
CA CYS A 123 -20.89 2.83 -19.56
C CYS A 123 -19.97 3.50 -18.51
N PRO A 124 -19.75 4.83 -18.61
CA PRO A 124 -18.87 5.55 -17.71
C PRO A 124 -19.46 5.61 -16.29
N ILE A 125 -20.79 5.54 -16.17
CA ILE A 125 -21.49 5.47 -14.88
C ILE A 125 -21.19 4.12 -14.20
N CYS A 126 -21.37 2.99 -14.89
CA CYS A 126 -20.95 1.68 -14.39
C CYS A 126 -19.46 1.65 -14.02
N ARG A 127 -18.60 2.19 -14.88
CA ARG A 127 -17.15 2.27 -14.60
C ARG A 127 -16.86 3.09 -13.35
N TYR A 128 -17.57 4.19 -13.13
CA TYR A 128 -17.42 5.04 -11.96
C TYR A 128 -17.92 4.35 -10.69
N ILE A 129 -19.10 3.72 -10.73
CA ILE A 129 -19.66 2.92 -9.63
C ILE A 129 -18.70 1.78 -9.26
N ASN A 130 -18.13 1.09 -10.25
CA ASN A 130 -17.15 0.03 -10.04
C ASN A 130 -15.77 0.55 -9.58
N LYS A 131 -15.52 1.87 -9.63
CA LYS A 131 -14.32 2.50 -9.08
C LYS A 131 -14.51 3.10 -7.69
N LYS A 132 -15.69 2.94 -7.09
CA LYS A 132 -16.01 3.43 -5.76
C LYS A 132 -16.28 2.30 -4.77
N GLY A 133 -15.99 2.59 -3.50
CA GLY A 133 -16.35 1.72 -2.39
C GLY A 133 -15.84 0.29 -2.60
N LYS A 134 -16.60 -0.66 -2.06
CA LYS A 134 -16.34 -2.11 -2.15
C LYS A 134 -16.11 -2.69 -3.54
N ASN A 135 -16.48 -1.97 -4.61
CA ASN A 135 -16.35 -2.46 -5.98
C ASN A 135 -14.99 -2.12 -6.62
N ASN A 136 -14.20 -1.23 -6.01
CA ASN A 136 -12.88 -0.85 -6.53
C ASN A 136 -11.82 -1.89 -6.10
N PRO A 137 -11.01 -2.46 -7.02
CA PRO A 137 -9.96 -3.43 -6.69
C PRO A 137 -8.91 -2.93 -5.68
N ASN A 138 -8.72 -1.61 -5.60
CA ASN A 138 -7.82 -0.95 -4.66
C ASN A 138 -8.51 -0.51 -3.36
N TRP A 139 -9.80 -0.83 -3.20
CA TRP A 139 -10.55 -0.45 -2.00
C TRP A 139 -10.20 -1.35 -0.83
N ARG A 140 -9.49 -0.77 0.12
CA ARG A 140 -9.16 -1.40 1.41
C ARG A 140 -10.11 -0.96 2.52
N GLY A 141 -11.41 -1.15 2.30
CA GLY A 141 -12.40 -1.17 3.38
C GLY A 141 -13.14 0.12 3.74
N GLY A 142 -13.02 1.23 2.98
CA GLY A 142 -13.72 2.47 3.33
C GLY A 142 -13.20 3.08 4.63
N ALA A 143 -13.40 4.38 4.85
CA ALA A 143 -13.04 4.97 6.13
C ALA A 143 -13.98 4.39 7.18
N GLU A 144 -13.49 3.54 8.10
CA GLU A 144 -14.01 3.43 9.48
C GLU A 144 -13.29 2.40 10.34
N VAL A 145 -12.79 1.28 9.81
CA VAL A 145 -12.17 0.22 10.66
C VAL A 145 -10.79 -0.22 10.17
N ALA A 146 -9.84 -0.36 11.09
CA ALA A 146 -8.49 -0.83 10.82
C ALA A 146 -8.43 -2.34 10.55
N TRP A 147 -7.59 -2.75 9.59
CA TRP A 147 -7.41 -4.16 9.23
C TRP A 147 -6.35 -4.81 10.12
N HIS A 148 -6.62 -6.01 10.62
CA HIS A 148 -5.71 -6.72 11.51
C HIS A 148 -4.34 -6.93 10.85
N ASP A 149 -4.32 -7.54 9.66
CA ASP A 149 -3.08 -7.94 8.99
C ASP A 149 -2.25 -6.76 8.46
N THR A 150 -2.87 -5.58 8.38
CA THR A 150 -2.13 -4.35 8.02
C THR A 150 -1.43 -3.74 9.22
N TYR A 151 -2.06 -3.73 10.39
CA TYR A 151 -1.62 -2.89 11.49
C TYR A 151 -1.18 -3.63 12.77
N ALA A 152 -1.65 -4.86 13.01
CA ALA A 152 -1.41 -5.58 14.26
C ALA A 152 0.09 -5.66 14.58
N LEU A 153 0.93 -6.14 13.64
CA LEU A 153 2.38 -6.27 13.82
C LEU A 153 3.12 -4.94 14.07
N GLN A 154 2.50 -3.79 13.79
CA GLN A 154 3.12 -2.48 13.99
C GLN A 154 2.91 -1.95 15.42
N ILE A 155 1.92 -2.48 16.14
CA ILE A 155 1.50 -1.97 17.45
C ILE A 155 1.32 -3.08 18.50
N ASP A 156 1.34 -4.36 18.15
CA ASP A 156 1.10 -5.49 19.06
C ASP A 156 2.12 -5.61 20.18
N TRP A 157 3.34 -5.13 19.95
CA TRP A 157 4.40 -5.02 20.96
C TRP A 157 4.07 -4.02 22.09
N ILE A 158 3.08 -3.14 21.93
CA ILE A 158 2.71 -2.13 22.93
C ILE A 158 1.20 -2.04 23.20
N GLU A 159 0.35 -2.46 22.26
CA GLU A 159 -1.10 -2.42 22.36
C GLU A 159 -1.66 -3.84 22.39
N LYS A 160 -2.69 -4.05 23.22
CA LYS A 160 -3.43 -5.32 23.16
C LYS A 160 -4.27 -5.34 21.90
N VAL A 161 -3.88 -6.17 20.94
CA VAL A 161 -4.56 -6.37 19.66
C VAL A 161 -5.21 -7.75 19.57
N ARG A 162 -6.25 -7.87 18.74
CA ARG A 162 -6.77 -9.16 18.28
C ARG A 162 -7.55 -9.01 16.98
N ARG A 163 -7.84 -10.12 16.30
CA ARG A 163 -8.86 -10.15 15.24
C ARG A 163 -10.26 -9.97 15.84
N ASN A 164 -11.11 -9.20 15.17
CA ASN A 164 -12.50 -9.08 15.55
C ASN A 164 -13.20 -10.47 15.45
N PRO A 165 -14.02 -10.89 16.43
CA PRO A 165 -14.69 -12.20 16.43
C PRO A 165 -15.71 -12.40 15.31
N GLU A 166 -16.41 -11.33 14.90
CA GLU A 166 -17.46 -11.36 13.88
C GLU A 166 -16.89 -11.19 12.46
N ASN A 167 -15.85 -10.37 12.32
CA ASN A 167 -15.12 -10.18 11.06
C ASN A 167 -13.61 -10.27 11.29
N LYS A 168 -13.02 -11.43 10.98
CA LYS A 168 -11.60 -11.73 11.22
C LYS A 168 -10.61 -10.82 10.48
N ASP A 169 -11.06 -10.04 9.49
CA ASP A 169 -10.23 -9.07 8.76
C ASP A 169 -9.97 -7.81 9.60
N TYR A 170 -10.83 -7.51 10.57
CA TYR A 170 -10.77 -6.28 11.34
C TYR A 170 -9.91 -6.42 12.60
N LEU A 171 -9.14 -5.37 12.88
CA LEU A 171 -8.40 -5.18 14.11
C LEU A 171 -9.35 -4.79 15.24
N GLN A 172 -9.16 -5.37 16.42
CA GLN A 172 -9.63 -4.82 17.68
C GLN A 172 -8.46 -4.46 18.57
N VAL A 173 -8.64 -3.36 19.31
CA VAL A 173 -7.71 -2.90 20.37
C VAL A 173 -8.47 -2.70 21.67
N LYS A 174 -7.75 -2.69 22.80
CA LYS A 174 -8.35 -2.32 24.08
C LYS A 174 -8.40 -0.81 24.27
N CYS A 175 -9.50 -0.32 24.85
CA CYS A 175 -9.58 1.06 25.31
C CYS A 175 -8.49 1.36 26.36
N THR A 176 -7.86 2.53 26.24
CA THR A 176 -6.84 3.06 27.14
C THR A 176 -7.42 3.42 28.51
N ASN A 177 -8.68 3.85 28.58
CA ASN A 177 -9.34 4.15 29.85
C ASN A 177 -9.36 2.90 30.75
N SER A 178 -8.71 3.01 31.91
CA SER A 178 -8.54 1.92 32.89
C SER A 178 -9.87 1.40 33.43
N ASN A 179 -10.89 2.26 33.51
CA ASN A 179 -12.21 1.91 33.99
C ASN A 179 -13.08 1.23 32.93
N CYS A 180 -12.63 1.21 31.66
CA CYS A 180 -13.37 0.60 30.56
C CYS A 180 -12.69 -0.68 30.03
N ARG A 181 -11.48 -0.56 29.47
CA ARG A 181 -10.71 -1.67 28.85
C ARG A 181 -11.49 -2.56 27.84
N LYS A 182 -12.61 -2.08 27.30
CA LYS A 182 -13.43 -2.76 26.29
C LYS A 182 -12.63 -2.95 24.99
N TRP A 183 -12.86 -4.08 24.33
CA TRP A 183 -12.41 -4.32 22.96
C TRP A 183 -13.29 -3.56 21.98
N PHE A 184 -12.67 -2.78 21.11
CA PHE A 184 -13.38 -2.05 20.06
C PHE A 184 -12.57 -2.03 18.78
N ASN A 185 -13.23 -1.70 17.68
CA ASN A 185 -12.64 -1.61 16.35
C ASN A 185 -12.15 -0.17 16.15
N PRO A 186 -10.84 0.10 16.17
CA PRO A 186 -10.36 1.46 15.94
C PRO A 186 -10.42 1.79 14.45
N THR A 187 -10.50 3.08 14.16
CA THR A 187 -10.40 3.59 12.80
C THR A 187 -8.96 3.50 12.28
N ARG A 188 -8.80 3.41 10.96
CA ARG A 188 -7.48 3.47 10.31
C ARG A 188 -6.71 4.73 10.69
N LYS A 189 -7.41 5.86 10.88
CA LYS A 189 -6.83 7.14 11.24
C LYS A 189 -6.28 7.13 12.66
N GLU A 190 -7.00 6.56 13.61
CA GLU A 190 -6.55 6.41 15.00
C GLU A 190 -5.30 5.53 15.06
N VAL A 191 -5.28 4.41 14.33
CA VAL A 191 -4.12 3.51 14.30
C VAL A 191 -2.90 4.19 13.65
N GLN A 192 -3.10 4.93 12.56
CA GLN A 192 -2.01 5.70 11.94
C GLN A 192 -1.46 6.80 12.84
N ASN A 193 -2.34 7.53 13.54
CA ASN A 193 -1.90 8.53 14.52
C ASN A 193 -1.12 7.88 15.65
N ARG A 194 -1.56 6.70 16.12
CA ARG A 194 -0.85 5.94 17.15
C ARG A 194 0.56 5.52 16.69
N ILE A 195 0.69 4.97 15.49
CA ILE A 195 1.98 4.55 14.92
C ILE A 195 2.93 5.74 14.76
N ARG A 196 2.46 6.86 14.23
CA ARG A 196 3.25 8.09 14.13
C ARG A 196 3.76 8.56 15.48
N ALA A 197 2.88 8.57 16.48
CA ALA A 197 3.25 8.93 17.85
C ALA A 197 4.33 7.99 18.43
N LEU A 198 4.27 6.69 18.12
CA LEU A 198 5.29 5.71 18.53
C LEU A 198 6.64 5.94 17.83
N ASN A 199 6.62 6.47 16.61
CA ASN A 199 7.82 6.81 15.84
C ASN A 199 8.35 8.24 16.15
N GLY A 200 7.82 8.91 17.19
CA GLY A 200 8.23 10.27 17.56
C GLY A 200 7.66 11.38 16.69
N GLU A 201 6.73 11.06 15.77
CA GLU A 201 6.04 12.03 14.93
C GLU A 201 4.71 12.44 15.58
N PHE A 202 4.63 13.67 16.10
CA PHE A 202 3.43 14.21 16.74
C PHE A 202 2.80 15.33 15.90
N THR A 203 1.46 15.33 15.80
CA THR A 203 0.68 16.45 15.28
C THR A 203 -0.11 17.06 16.42
N GLU A 204 0.03 18.37 16.62
CA GLU A 204 -0.69 19.08 17.67
C GLU A 204 -2.20 18.82 17.60
N GLY A 205 -2.79 18.42 18.73
CA GLY A 205 -4.21 18.09 18.84
C GLY A 205 -4.63 16.70 18.30
N ALA A 206 -3.71 15.89 17.75
CA ALA A 206 -4.03 14.53 17.32
C ALA A 206 -4.23 13.58 18.51
N GLU A 207 -5.23 12.70 18.41
CA GLU A 207 -5.44 11.63 19.38
C GLU A 207 -4.33 10.57 19.25
N LEU A 208 -3.64 10.28 20.36
CA LEU A 208 -2.45 9.43 20.39
C LEU A 208 -2.68 8.09 21.12
N ARG A 209 -3.90 7.87 21.63
CA ARG A 209 -4.30 6.68 22.38
C ARG A 209 -5.65 6.16 21.87
N PHE A 210 -6.01 4.95 22.26
CA PHE A 210 -7.22 4.30 21.78
C PHE A 210 -8.37 4.43 22.78
N TYR A 211 -9.46 5.09 22.39
CA TYR A 211 -10.66 5.20 23.22
C TYR A 211 -11.87 4.63 22.48
N CYS A 212 -12.65 3.77 23.15
CA CYS A 212 -13.81 3.14 22.51
C CYS A 212 -15.00 4.08 22.34
N SER A 213 -14.97 5.24 23.00
CA SER A 213 -15.99 6.28 22.89
C SER A 213 -15.45 7.63 23.39
N ASP A 214 -16.12 8.72 23.04
CA ASP A 214 -15.76 10.06 23.53
C ASP A 214 -15.97 10.19 25.04
N GLU A 215 -16.92 9.47 25.64
CA GLU A 215 -17.09 9.43 27.10
C GLU A 215 -15.87 8.78 27.77
N CYS A 216 -15.40 7.65 27.24
CA CYS A 216 -14.19 6.99 27.74
C CYS A 216 -12.95 7.84 27.58
N LYS A 217 -12.88 8.63 26.51
CA LYS A 217 -11.81 9.59 26.23
C LYS A 217 -11.82 10.72 27.24
N GLN A 218 -12.94 11.41 27.41
CA GLN A 218 -13.07 12.57 28.29
C GLN A 218 -12.89 12.21 29.78
N SER A 219 -13.36 11.03 30.20
CA SER A 219 -13.21 10.55 31.57
C SER A 219 -11.83 9.93 31.86
N CYS A 220 -10.93 9.85 30.86
CA CYS A 220 -9.63 9.23 31.07
C CYS A 220 -8.64 10.20 31.73
N SER A 221 -8.04 9.76 32.83
CA SER A 221 -7.06 10.53 33.59
C SER A 221 -5.80 10.93 32.80
N VAL A 222 -5.55 10.32 31.64
CA VAL A 222 -4.39 10.58 30.76
C VAL A 222 -4.77 11.26 29.43
N TYR A 223 -6.03 11.61 29.21
CA TYR A 223 -6.48 12.30 27.99
C TYR A 223 -5.99 13.75 27.94
N ARG A 224 -5.49 14.20 26.77
CA ARG A 224 -4.97 15.57 26.49
C ARG A 224 -3.85 16.09 27.39
N LYS A 225 -3.26 15.24 28.23
CA LYS A 225 -2.06 15.61 28.98
C LYS A 225 -0.84 15.48 28.08
N ILE A 226 -0.09 16.57 27.88
CA ILE A 226 1.27 16.51 27.31
C ILE A 226 2.13 15.77 28.34
N LEU A 227 2.57 14.56 28.01
CA LEU A 227 3.58 13.89 28.81
C LEU A 227 4.94 14.46 28.40
N TYR A 228 5.40 15.43 29.22
CA TYR A 228 6.75 16.01 29.28
C TYR A 228 7.07 17.07 28.21
N PRO A 229 6.77 18.37 28.47
CA PRO A 229 7.18 19.48 27.59
C PRO A 229 8.70 19.65 27.53
N GLU A 230 9.18 20.37 26.52
CA GLU A 230 10.61 20.67 26.32
C GLU A 230 11.21 21.33 27.58
N GLY A 231 12.25 20.71 28.15
CA GLY A 231 12.87 21.13 29.42
C GLY A 231 12.29 20.48 30.69
N TYR A 232 11.28 19.62 30.59
CA TYR A 232 10.75 18.88 31.74
C TYR A 232 11.79 17.89 32.29
N LYS A 233 12.24 18.13 33.53
CA LYS A 233 13.08 17.18 34.27
C LYS A 233 12.19 16.09 34.86
N ILE A 234 12.31 14.88 34.34
CA ILE A 234 11.65 13.69 34.90
C ILE A 234 12.21 13.47 36.32
N GLU A 235 11.35 13.47 37.33
CA GLU A 235 11.68 13.05 38.70
C GLU A 235 11.94 11.54 38.72
N TYR A 236 13.10 11.17 38.22
CA TYR A 236 13.51 9.82 37.89
C TYR A 236 13.81 8.93 39.11
N ARG A 237 13.84 9.50 40.31
CA ARG A 237 14.11 8.77 41.57
C ARG A 237 12.93 8.87 42.53
N ASN A 238 11.73 8.53 42.07
CA ASN A 238 10.71 8.13 43.03
C ASN A 238 11.09 6.72 43.54
N SER A 239 11.78 6.67 44.68
CA SER A 239 12.26 5.42 45.30
C SER A 239 11.15 4.39 45.49
N ASN A 240 9.90 4.84 45.62
CA ASN A 240 8.75 3.97 45.79
C ASN A 240 8.42 3.20 44.50
N ILE A 241 8.49 3.85 43.34
CA ILE A 241 8.19 3.21 42.04
C ILE A 241 9.27 2.20 41.68
N GLN A 242 10.54 2.55 41.88
CA GLN A 242 11.65 1.63 41.62
C GLN A 242 11.59 0.38 42.50
N LYS A 243 11.20 0.57 43.77
CA LYS A 243 11.02 -0.53 44.71
C LYS A 243 9.85 -1.43 44.30
N GLU A 244 8.69 -0.84 44.00
CA GLU A 244 7.50 -1.56 43.57
C GLU A 244 7.75 -2.36 42.29
N TRP A 245 8.36 -1.74 41.27
CA TRP A 245 8.74 -2.42 40.05
C TRP A 245 9.72 -3.58 40.30
N SER A 246 10.76 -3.34 41.11
CA SER A 246 11.74 -4.37 41.45
C SER A 246 11.08 -5.57 42.13
N ASP A 247 10.14 -5.30 43.05
CA ASP A 247 9.39 -6.34 43.75
C ASP A 247 8.49 -7.14 42.79
N LEU A 248 7.82 -6.48 41.84
CA LEU A 248 7.00 -7.15 40.84
C LEU A 248 7.83 -7.99 39.85
N VAL A 249 9.00 -7.52 39.41
CA VAL A 249 9.92 -8.28 38.54
C VAL A 249 10.41 -9.54 39.24
N LYS A 250 10.83 -9.42 40.51
CA LYS A 250 11.25 -10.57 41.32
C LYS A 250 10.09 -11.53 41.58
N GLN A 251 8.89 -11.02 41.84
CA GLN A 251 7.72 -11.85 42.04
C GLN A 251 7.34 -12.62 40.76
N ARG A 252 7.40 -11.97 39.59
CA ARG A 252 7.17 -12.62 38.29
C ARG A 252 8.14 -13.77 38.05
N ASP A 253 9.41 -13.56 38.39
CA ASP A 253 10.48 -14.54 38.19
C ASP A 253 10.63 -15.51 39.37
N GLU A 254 9.61 -15.60 40.24
CA GLU A 254 9.59 -16.48 41.42
C GLU A 254 10.81 -16.32 42.35
N TYR A 255 11.39 -15.13 42.37
CA TYR A 255 12.63 -14.78 43.08
C TYR A 255 13.84 -15.61 42.67
N GLN A 256 13.80 -16.24 41.49
CA GLN A 256 14.90 -17.03 40.95
C GLN A 256 15.69 -16.23 39.92
N CYS A 257 17.01 -16.36 39.97
CA CYS A 257 17.89 -15.83 38.95
C CYS A 257 17.59 -16.51 37.61
N ILE A 258 17.18 -15.76 36.60
CA ILE A 258 16.87 -16.31 35.27
C ILE A 258 18.09 -16.95 34.59
N LYS A 259 19.32 -16.56 34.96
CA LYS A 259 20.56 -17.07 34.35
C LYS A 259 21.05 -18.38 34.98
N CYS A 260 20.86 -18.58 36.28
CA CYS A 260 21.44 -19.73 36.99
C CYS A 260 20.48 -20.44 37.96
N ASN A 261 19.21 -20.03 38.01
CA ASN A 261 18.16 -20.53 38.91
C ASN A 261 18.45 -20.41 40.42
N SER A 262 19.51 -19.69 40.82
CA SER A 262 19.76 -19.41 42.24
C SER A 262 18.71 -18.45 42.79
N GLY A 263 18.15 -18.78 43.96
CA GLY A 263 17.27 -17.88 44.74
C GLY A 263 18.03 -16.97 45.71
N GLU A 264 19.36 -16.99 45.70
CA GLU A 264 20.18 -16.20 46.63
C GLU A 264 20.34 -14.75 46.15
N ASN A 265 19.94 -13.80 47.02
CA ASN A 265 20.06 -12.35 46.81
C ASN A 265 19.55 -11.89 45.42
N PRO A 266 18.26 -12.10 45.11
CA PRO A 266 17.67 -11.71 43.83
C PRO A 266 17.56 -10.19 43.71
N GLU A 267 18.05 -9.65 42.59
CA GLU A 267 18.00 -8.24 42.25
C GLU A 267 17.37 -8.07 40.87
N ALA A 268 16.47 -7.08 40.73
CA ALA A 268 15.91 -6.70 39.44
C ALA A 268 16.92 -5.86 38.65
N HIS A 269 17.22 -6.30 37.42
CA HIS A 269 18.11 -5.65 36.47
C HIS A 269 17.30 -5.14 35.28
N HIS A 270 17.58 -3.93 34.81
CA HIS A 270 16.96 -3.43 33.57
C HIS A 270 17.73 -3.96 32.36
N ILE A 271 17.04 -4.65 31.45
CA ILE A 271 17.65 -5.29 30.26
C ILE A 271 18.32 -4.25 29.35
N ASN A 272 17.65 -3.10 29.17
CA ASN A 272 18.16 -1.97 28.41
C ASN A 272 18.44 -0.79 29.33
N GLY A 273 19.26 0.15 28.86
CA GLY A 273 19.47 1.38 29.57
C GLY A 273 18.15 2.12 29.77
N ILE A 274 17.87 2.52 31.01
CA ILE A 274 16.61 3.20 31.32
C ILE A 274 16.47 4.50 30.50
N ASN A 275 17.58 5.13 30.13
CA ASN A 275 17.60 6.31 29.26
C ASN A 275 17.31 6.00 27.78
N GLU A 276 17.48 4.76 27.33
CA GLU A 276 17.21 4.35 25.95
C GLU A 276 15.70 4.22 25.71
N ASN A 277 14.96 3.78 26.74
CA ASN A 277 13.51 3.73 26.68
C ASN A 277 12.87 3.99 28.05
N ILE A 278 12.86 5.27 28.44
CA ILE A 278 12.34 5.74 29.74
C ILE A 278 10.87 5.35 29.95
N TYR A 279 10.12 5.14 28.86
CA TYR A 279 8.70 4.79 28.89
C TYR A 279 8.45 3.31 29.18
N LEU A 280 9.35 2.42 28.79
CA LEU A 280 9.25 0.98 29.05
C LEU A 280 10.11 0.52 30.23
N ALA A 281 10.97 1.38 30.79
CA ALA A 281 11.86 0.99 31.87
C ALA A 281 11.15 0.40 33.10
N TRP A 282 9.92 0.85 33.37
CA TRP A 282 9.09 0.35 34.47
C TRP A 282 8.06 -0.71 34.02
N ASP A 283 8.17 -1.17 32.78
CA ASP A 283 7.51 -2.39 32.34
C ASP A 283 8.19 -3.59 33.03
N LEU A 284 7.40 -4.58 33.45
CA LEU A 284 7.95 -5.81 34.00
C LEU A 284 8.92 -6.45 33.00
N ASP A 285 8.63 -6.37 31.70
CA ASP A 285 9.40 -6.99 30.64
C ASP A 285 10.71 -6.25 30.33
N ALA A 286 10.88 -5.03 30.84
CA ALA A 286 12.17 -4.34 30.83
C ALA A 286 13.09 -4.81 31.96
N GLY A 287 12.59 -5.63 32.88
CA GLY A 287 13.31 -6.16 34.02
C GLY A 287 13.53 -7.67 33.95
N ILE A 288 14.66 -8.13 34.49
CA ILE A 288 14.92 -9.54 34.79
C ILE A 288 15.46 -9.69 36.20
N THR A 289 15.14 -10.80 36.84
CA THR A 289 15.69 -11.16 38.14
C THR A 289 17.02 -11.89 37.97
N LEU A 290 18.08 -11.36 38.59
CA LEU A 290 19.41 -11.95 38.60
C LEU A 290 19.91 -12.08 40.04
N CYS A 291 20.66 -13.15 40.34
CA CYS A 291 21.43 -13.18 41.57
C CYS A 291 22.54 -12.13 41.51
N LYS A 292 23.03 -11.70 42.66
CA LYS A 292 24.07 -10.68 42.80
C LYS A 292 25.30 -10.90 41.91
N ASP A 293 25.74 -12.15 41.73
CA ASP A 293 26.91 -12.46 40.91
C ASP A 293 26.58 -12.34 39.42
N CYS A 294 25.46 -12.92 38.96
CA CYS A 294 25.00 -12.78 37.58
C CYS A 294 24.72 -11.31 37.22
N HIS A 295 24.17 -10.53 38.16
CA HIS A 295 23.90 -9.10 37.96
C HIS A 295 25.18 -8.28 37.75
N LYS A 296 26.27 -8.63 38.45
CA LYS A 296 27.58 -7.98 38.22
C LYS A 296 28.17 -8.36 36.87
N GLU A 297 28.02 -9.63 36.45
CA GLU A 297 28.55 -10.10 35.17
C GLU A 297 27.87 -9.41 33.97
N VAL A 298 26.55 -9.23 34.00
CA VAL A 298 25.84 -8.57 32.86
C VAL A 298 26.28 -7.13 32.65
N HIS A 299 26.67 -6.41 33.72
CA HIS A 299 27.23 -5.06 33.59
C HIS A 299 28.67 -5.00 33.03
N LYS A 300 29.28 -6.15 32.69
CA LYS A 300 30.54 -6.21 31.94
C LYS A 300 30.30 -6.32 30.43
N GLU A 301 29.09 -6.67 30.01
CA GLU A 301 28.72 -6.86 28.60
C GLU A 301 28.57 -5.50 27.89
N LEU A 302 29.08 -5.39 26.66
CA LEU A 302 29.00 -4.17 25.82
C LEU A 302 27.53 -3.75 25.62
N GLY A 303 27.21 -2.47 25.85
CA GLY A 303 25.84 -1.96 25.78
C GLY A 303 25.09 -1.99 27.12
N CYS A 304 25.59 -2.74 28.10
CA CYS A 304 25.05 -2.78 29.47
C CYS A 304 26.09 -2.33 30.52
N ARG A 305 27.26 -1.84 30.10
CA ARG A 305 28.26 -1.30 31.03
C ARG A 305 27.71 -0.04 31.69
N ARG A 306 28.01 0.15 32.97
CA ARG A 306 27.60 1.37 33.70
C ARG A 306 28.01 2.69 33.02
N ILE A 307 29.02 2.67 32.15
CA ILE A 307 29.47 3.82 31.36
C ILE A 307 28.61 4.07 30.11
N ASP A 308 28.07 3.01 29.51
CA ASP A 308 27.22 3.06 28.31
C ASP A 308 25.83 3.62 28.67
N LEU A 309 25.45 3.52 29.95
CA LEU A 309 24.17 3.98 30.49
C LEU A 309 24.14 5.48 30.87
N ARG A 310 25.23 6.24 30.64
CA ARG A 310 25.35 7.67 30.97
C ARG A 310 25.15 8.56 29.74
N ARG A 311 24.48 9.69 29.96
CA ARG A 311 23.84 10.57 28.96
C ARG A 311 24.80 11.26 27.96
N ASP A 312 26.10 11.28 28.24
CA ASP A 312 27.03 12.21 27.57
C ASP A 312 27.57 11.72 26.22
N ASN A 313 27.22 10.51 25.76
CA ASN A 313 27.80 9.91 24.55
C ASN A 313 26.83 9.78 23.34
N LEU A 314 25.62 10.35 23.41
CA LEU A 314 24.63 10.22 22.32
C LEU A 314 24.52 11.42 21.37
N CYS A 315 25.48 12.35 21.40
CA CYS A 315 25.58 13.35 20.33
C CYS A 315 27.06 13.52 19.92
N PRO A 316 27.46 13.14 18.69
CA PRO A 316 28.61 13.79 18.08
C PRO A 316 28.25 15.27 17.85
N GLN A 317 29.26 16.14 17.99
CA GLN A 317 29.15 17.59 17.75
C GLN A 317 28.60 17.92 16.37
#